data_AF-A0A383B0D5-F1
#
_entry.id   AF-A0A383B0D5-F1
#
_cell.length_a   1.000
_cell.length_b   1.000
_cell.length_c   1.000
_cell.angle_alpha   90.00
_cell.angle_beta   90.00
_cell.angle_gamma   90.00
#
_symmetry.space_group_name_H-M   'P 1'
#
loop_
_entity.id
_entity.type
_entity.pdbx_description
1 polymer ?
#
loop_
_entity_poly.entity_id
_entity_poly.type
_entity_poly.pdbx_seq_one_letter_code
_entity_poly.pdbx_strand_id
1 'polypeptide(L)'
;VIDKNIKPNGRRDNFEQNIHFLNMINHLAVKGREISKNCRNSSILRNKIKEFEIEERKIFEKISFLKQQSLPKKSNAEIKYYIKDSLQKLQNLTNSDFVQDEDKNRLLKRVSYVQNELDLDFSCNNDPLEYMPKQKRDIYKEVFGLVYDCSVNTLSAKALIDKILSRLSTI
;
A
#
# COMPACT_ATOMS: atom_id res chain seq x y z
N VAL A 1 -7.51 -76.25 9.83
CA VAL A 1 -8.03 -76.55 8.47
C VAL A 1 -9.12 -75.54 8.17
N ILE A 2 -8.91 -74.63 7.22
CA ILE A 2 -9.89 -73.62 6.81
C ILE A 2 -10.92 -74.31 5.91
N ASP A 3 -12.22 -74.11 6.17
CA ASP A 3 -13.33 -74.75 5.46
C ASP A 3 -13.26 -74.46 3.94
N LYS A 4 -13.42 -75.50 3.11
CA LYS A 4 -13.40 -75.42 1.64
C LYS A 4 -14.56 -74.59 1.07
N ASN A 5 -15.59 -74.32 1.87
CA ASN A 5 -16.71 -73.46 1.51
C ASN A 5 -16.44 -71.97 1.76
N ILE A 6 -15.35 -71.61 2.44
CA ILE A 6 -14.90 -70.23 2.55
C ILE A 6 -14.23 -69.86 1.23
N LYS A 7 -15.02 -69.46 0.25
CA LYS A 7 -14.51 -68.77 -0.93
C LYS A 7 -14.06 -67.37 -0.47
N PRO A 8 -12.83 -66.93 -0.76
CA PRO A 8 -12.47 -65.54 -0.55
C PRO A 8 -13.50 -64.71 -1.31
N ASN A 9 -14.23 -63.83 -0.61
CA ASN A 9 -15.16 -62.93 -1.26
C ASN A 9 -14.31 -61.95 -2.07
N GLY A 10 -14.01 -62.37 -3.30
CA GLY A 10 -13.26 -61.64 -4.31
C GLY A 10 -14.06 -60.47 -4.88
N ARG A 11 -15.06 -59.94 -4.14
CA ARG A 11 -15.34 -58.52 -4.20
C ARG A 11 -14.09 -57.81 -3.67
N ARG A 12 -13.10 -57.67 -4.56
CA ARG A 12 -12.58 -56.32 -4.79
C ARG A 12 -13.84 -55.49 -4.89
N ASP A 13 -14.14 -54.74 -3.83
CA ASP A 13 -15.02 -53.61 -3.98
C ASP A 13 -14.36 -52.81 -5.10
N ASN A 14 -14.81 -53.04 -6.34
CA ASN A 14 -14.71 -52.02 -7.33
C ASN A 14 -15.27 -50.83 -6.58
N PHE A 15 -14.42 -49.83 -6.32
CA PHE A 15 -14.83 -48.51 -5.88
C PHE A 15 -15.65 -47.86 -7.01
N GLU A 16 -16.64 -48.59 -7.52
CA GLU A 16 -17.66 -48.17 -8.44
C GLU A 16 -18.30 -46.98 -7.77
N GLN A 17 -18.38 -45.89 -8.54
CA GLN A 17 -19.03 -44.68 -8.10
C GLN A 17 -20.51 -45.00 -7.87
N ASN A 18 -20.83 -45.44 -6.67
CA ASN A 18 -22.19 -45.64 -6.22
C ASN A 18 -22.84 -44.26 -6.07
N ILE A 19 -24.15 -44.18 -6.30
CA ILE A 19 -24.98 -42.99 -6.08
C ILE A 19 -24.67 -42.32 -4.73
N HIS A 20 -24.42 -43.09 -3.67
CA HIS A 20 -24.03 -42.54 -2.36
C HIS A 20 -22.67 -41.83 -2.37
N PHE A 21 -21.67 -42.36 -3.08
CA PHE A 21 -20.36 -41.73 -3.26
C PHE A 21 -20.50 -40.45 -4.09
N LEU A 22 -21.26 -40.48 -5.18
CA LEU A 22 -21.54 -39.29 -6.00
C LEU A 22 -22.27 -38.21 -5.20
N ASN A 23 -23.25 -38.59 -4.37
CA ASN A 23 -23.95 -37.66 -3.47
C ASN A 23 -22.98 -37.00 -2.48
N MET A 24 -22.08 -37.77 -1.86
CA MET A 24 -21.05 -37.23 -0.97
C MET A 24 -20.14 -36.23 -1.71
N ILE A 25 -19.64 -36.58 -2.90
CA ILE A 25 -18.81 -35.69 -3.72
C ILE A 25 -19.57 -34.43 -4.10
N ASN A 26 -20.84 -34.52 -4.46
CA ASN A 26 -21.67 -33.37 -4.81
C ASN A 26 -21.83 -32.41 -3.61
N HIS A 27 -22.07 -32.93 -2.41
CA HIS A 27 -22.13 -32.11 -1.19
C HIS A 27 -20.78 -31.45 -0.87
N LEU A 28 -19.68 -32.20 -0.96
CA LEU A 28 -18.35 -31.68 -0.73
C LEU A 28 -17.93 -30.65 -1.79
N ALA A 29 -18.31 -30.83 -3.05
CA ALA A 29 -17.99 -29.92 -4.15
C ALA A 29 -18.67 -28.55 -3.97
N VAL A 30 -19.89 -28.50 -3.42
CA VAL A 30 -20.54 -27.23 -3.05
C VAL A 30 -19.72 -26.51 -1.98
N LYS A 31 -19.32 -27.21 -0.91
CA LYS A 31 -18.51 -26.63 0.17
C LYS A 31 -17.10 -26.25 -0.27
N GLY A 32 -16.46 -27.06 -1.11
CA GLY A 32 -15.16 -26.75 -1.70
C GLY A 32 -15.18 -25.49 -2.57
N ARG A 33 -16.25 -25.30 -3.36
CA ARG A 33 -16.46 -24.08 -4.16
C ARG A 33 -16.66 -22.85 -3.27
N GLU A 34 -17.45 -22.98 -2.21
CA GLU A 34 -17.68 -21.91 -1.23
C GLU A 34 -16.37 -21.47 -0.56
N ILE A 35 -15.59 -22.42 -0.04
CA ILE A 35 -14.29 -22.16 0.57
C ILE A 35 -13.34 -21.50 -0.44
N SER A 36 -13.23 -22.04 -1.65
CA SER A 36 -12.35 -21.49 -2.70
C SER A 36 -12.71 -20.05 -3.06
N LYS A 37 -14.01 -19.75 -3.17
CA LYS A 37 -14.52 -18.39 -3.41
C LYS A 37 -14.12 -17.45 -2.26
N ASN A 38 -14.32 -17.87 -1.02
CA ASN A 38 -13.97 -17.08 0.16
C ASN A 38 -12.46 -16.81 0.23
N CYS A 39 -11.62 -17.83 0.02
CA CYS A 39 -10.17 -17.68 -0.01
C CYS A 39 -9.71 -16.70 -1.08
N ARG A 40 -10.28 -16.78 -2.30
CA ARG A 40 -9.98 -15.86 -3.39
C ARG A 40 -10.37 -14.42 -3.01
N ASN A 41 -11.57 -14.22 -2.50
CA ASN A 41 -12.06 -12.90 -2.09
C ASN A 41 -11.18 -12.29 -0.98
N SER A 42 -10.86 -13.07 0.07
CA SER A 42 -9.97 -12.61 1.14
C SER A 42 -8.56 -12.29 0.63
N SER A 43 -8.04 -13.05 -0.34
CA SER A 43 -6.73 -12.76 -0.94
C SER A 43 -6.74 -11.46 -1.75
N ILE A 44 -7.80 -11.23 -2.54
CA ILE A 44 -7.95 -9.98 -3.31
C ILE A 44 -8.04 -8.79 -2.35
N LEU A 45 -8.84 -8.90 -1.29
CA LEU A 45 -8.98 -7.86 -0.26
C LEU A 45 -7.65 -7.52 0.39
N ARG A 46 -6.89 -8.52 0.87
CA ARG A 46 -5.56 -8.30 1.47
C ARG A 46 -4.60 -7.61 0.52
N ASN A 47 -4.59 -8.01 -0.75
CA ASN A 47 -3.74 -7.37 -1.75
C ASN A 47 -4.13 -5.91 -1.99
N LYS A 48 -5.42 -5.59 -2.02
CA LYS A 48 -5.92 -4.21 -2.16
C LYS A 48 -5.58 -3.34 -0.94
N ILE A 49 -5.72 -3.88 0.27
CA ILE A 49 -5.32 -3.18 1.50
C ILE A 49 -3.81 -2.92 1.49
N LYS A 50 -3.01 -3.92 1.12
CA LYS A 50 -1.55 -3.77 1.01
C LYS A 50 -1.16 -2.73 -0.03
N GLU A 51 -1.81 -2.72 -1.19
CA GLU A 51 -1.61 -1.72 -2.25
C GLU A 51 -1.92 -0.31 -1.74
N PHE A 52 -3.04 -0.16 -1.02
CA PHE A 52 -3.41 1.10 -0.36
C PHE A 52 -2.33 1.57 0.63
N GLU A 53 -1.86 0.68 1.52
CA GLU A 53 -0.85 1.02 2.53
C GLU A 53 0.49 1.43 1.92
N ILE A 54 0.88 0.81 0.80
CA ILE A 54 2.09 1.15 0.06
C ILE A 54 1.96 2.55 -0.55
N GLU A 55 0.85 2.84 -1.23
CA GLU A 55 0.62 4.16 -1.84
C GLU A 55 0.48 5.26 -0.78
N GLU A 56 -0.21 4.99 0.33
CA GLU A 56 -0.32 5.92 1.45
C GLU A 56 1.06 6.27 2.03
N ARG A 57 1.93 5.28 2.22
CA ARG A 57 3.30 5.50 2.69
C ARG A 57 4.09 6.40 1.74
N LYS A 58 4.00 6.15 0.44
CA LYS A 58 4.66 6.99 -0.58
C LYS A 58 4.18 8.44 -0.51
N ILE A 59 2.88 8.67 -0.30
CA ILE A 59 2.35 10.02 -0.12
C ILE A 59 2.95 10.69 1.11
N PHE A 60 2.98 10.01 2.26
CA PHE A 60 3.54 10.58 3.49
C PHE A 60 5.03 10.91 3.37
N GLU A 61 5.81 10.06 2.69
CA GLU A 61 7.21 10.35 2.39
C GLU A 61 7.34 11.65 1.59
N LYS A 62 6.49 11.86 0.59
CA LYS A 62 6.49 13.07 -0.25
C LYS A 62 5.99 14.31 0.50
N ILE A 63 4.95 14.18 1.32
CA ILE A 63 4.46 15.26 2.22
C ILE A 63 5.59 15.72 3.15
N SER A 64 6.42 14.81 3.64
CA SER A 64 7.53 15.16 4.54
C SER A 64 8.55 16.12 3.90
N PHE A 65 8.74 16.07 2.57
CA PHE A 65 9.57 17.03 1.84
C PHE A 65 8.90 18.39 1.68
N LEU A 66 7.59 18.41 1.42
CA LEU A 66 6.83 19.66 1.36
C LEU A 66 6.84 20.38 2.71
N LYS A 67 6.71 19.64 3.82
CA LYS A 67 6.83 20.16 5.19
C LYS A 67 8.21 20.77 5.48
N GLN A 68 9.27 20.21 4.90
CA GLN A 68 10.65 20.64 5.11
C GLN A 68 11.00 21.95 4.35
N GLN A 69 10.26 22.29 3.30
CA GLN A 69 10.48 23.47 2.42
C GLN A 69 11.91 23.63 1.84
N SER A 70 12.69 22.57 1.83
CA SER A 70 14.11 22.57 1.45
C SER A 70 14.33 22.48 -0.07
N LEU A 71 13.35 22.02 -0.83
CA LEU A 71 13.50 21.74 -2.25
C LEU A 71 13.19 22.95 -3.14
N PRO A 72 13.68 22.96 -4.40
CA PRO A 72 13.31 23.96 -5.39
C PRO A 72 11.81 23.99 -5.67
N LYS A 73 11.30 25.14 -6.12
CA LYS A 73 9.87 25.30 -6.48
C LYS A 73 9.40 24.28 -7.52
N LYS A 74 10.26 23.94 -8.48
CA LYS A 74 9.98 22.93 -9.52
C LYS A 74 9.72 21.55 -8.90
N SER A 75 10.66 21.04 -8.10
CA SER A 75 10.53 19.74 -7.42
C SER A 75 9.31 19.71 -6.48
N ASN A 76 9.02 20.82 -5.79
CA ASN A 76 7.81 20.93 -4.96
C ASN A 76 6.51 20.83 -5.78
N ALA A 77 6.47 21.43 -6.98
CA ALA A 77 5.30 21.32 -7.86
C ALA A 77 5.11 19.89 -8.38
N GLU A 78 6.20 19.21 -8.76
CA GLU A 78 6.19 17.80 -9.17
C GLU A 78 5.70 16.89 -8.04
N ILE A 79 6.18 17.11 -6.81
CA ILE A 79 5.73 16.39 -5.62
C ILE A 79 4.22 16.61 -5.40
N LYS A 80 3.72 17.84 -5.50
CA LYS A 80 2.28 18.14 -5.37
C LYS A 80 1.45 17.41 -6.42
N TYR A 81 1.91 17.38 -7.68
CA TYR A 81 1.23 16.64 -8.74
C TYR A 81 1.20 15.14 -8.46
N TYR A 82 2.33 14.57 -8.04
CA TYR A 82 2.43 13.16 -7.66
C TYR A 82 1.50 12.78 -6.52
N ILE A 83 1.41 13.61 -5.48
CA ILE A 83 0.50 13.38 -4.35
C ILE A 83 -0.96 13.40 -4.83
N LYS A 84 -1.33 14.34 -5.71
CA LYS A 84 -2.68 14.43 -6.28
C LYS A 84 -3.06 13.17 -7.08
N ASP A 85 -2.15 12.69 -7.93
CA ASP A 85 -2.35 11.44 -8.69
C ASP A 85 -2.45 10.22 -7.75
N SER A 86 -1.59 10.15 -6.73
CA SER A 86 -1.59 9.06 -5.76
C SER A 86 -2.85 9.06 -4.88
N LEU A 87 -3.37 10.24 -4.52
CA LEU A 87 -4.65 10.39 -3.83
C LEU A 87 -5.82 9.86 -4.69
N GLN A 88 -5.83 10.18 -5.98
CA GLN A 88 -6.82 9.63 -6.91
C GLN A 88 -6.74 8.10 -6.96
N LYS A 89 -5.53 7.52 -6.94
CA LYS A 89 -5.34 6.07 -6.86
C LYS A 89 -5.90 5.49 -5.56
N LEU A 90 -5.62 6.11 -4.40
CA LEU A 90 -6.17 5.67 -3.11
C LEU A 90 -7.71 5.71 -3.10
N GLN A 91 -8.32 6.75 -3.67
CA GLN A 91 -9.77 6.85 -3.82
C GLN A 91 -10.32 5.72 -4.69
N ASN A 92 -9.67 5.43 -5.83
CA ASN A 92 -10.07 4.34 -6.71
C ASN A 92 -9.94 2.96 -6.04
N LEU A 93 -8.88 2.73 -5.26
CA LEU A 93 -8.70 1.50 -4.49
C LEU A 93 -9.80 1.31 -3.44
N THR A 94 -10.18 2.40 -2.77
CA THR A 94 -11.22 2.41 -1.74
C THR A 94 -12.63 2.21 -2.31
N ASN A 95 -12.89 2.69 -3.52
CA ASN A 95 -14.17 2.57 -4.20
C ASN A 95 -14.37 1.24 -4.94
N SER A 96 -13.42 0.30 -4.85
CA SER A 96 -13.54 -1.00 -5.53
C SER A 96 -14.57 -1.92 -4.85
N ASP A 97 -15.31 -2.68 -5.66
CA ASP A 97 -16.41 -3.57 -5.21
C ASP A 97 -15.97 -4.71 -4.27
N PHE A 98 -14.66 -4.93 -4.13
CA PHE A 98 -14.09 -5.98 -3.26
C PHE A 98 -13.93 -5.54 -1.80
N VAL A 99 -14.04 -4.25 -1.51
CA VAL A 99 -13.87 -3.70 -0.17
C VAL A 99 -15.22 -3.68 0.53
N GLN A 100 -15.36 -4.45 1.62
CA GLN A 100 -16.57 -4.45 2.43
C GLN A 100 -16.78 -3.10 3.12
N ASP A 101 -18.02 -2.78 3.50
CA ASP A 101 -18.40 -1.46 4.02
C ASP A 101 -17.58 -1.02 5.26
N GLU A 102 -17.23 -1.95 6.15
CA GLU A 102 -16.38 -1.66 7.32
C GLU A 102 -14.96 -1.25 6.91
N ASP A 103 -14.32 -2.03 6.04
CA ASP A 103 -12.98 -1.72 5.52
C ASP A 103 -13.00 -0.43 4.69
N LYS A 104 -14.07 -0.21 3.92
CA LYS A 104 -14.26 0.97 3.08
C LYS A 104 -14.32 2.23 3.91
N ASN A 105 -15.13 2.24 4.98
CA ASN A 105 -15.21 3.36 5.90
C ASN A 105 -13.87 3.65 6.59
N ARG A 106 -13.12 2.60 6.98
CA ARG A 106 -11.77 2.75 7.55
C ARG A 106 -10.79 3.38 6.55
N LEU A 107 -10.81 2.93 5.29
CA LEU A 107 -9.93 3.46 4.24
C LEU A 107 -10.32 4.90 3.85
N LEU A 108 -11.61 5.22 3.74
CA LEU A 108 -12.08 6.57 3.47
C LEU A 108 -11.63 7.57 4.53
N LYS A 109 -11.69 7.21 5.82
CA LYS A 109 -11.17 8.04 6.91
C LYS A 109 -9.68 8.35 6.73
N ARG A 110 -8.88 7.37 6.30
CA ARG A 110 -7.45 7.54 6.03
C ARG A 110 -7.21 8.43 4.81
N VAL A 111 -8.00 8.27 3.74
CA VAL A 111 -7.94 9.17 2.57
C VAL A 111 -8.24 10.61 2.97
N SER A 112 -9.30 10.82 3.76
CA SER A 112 -9.63 12.16 4.29
C SER A 112 -8.51 12.73 5.16
N TYR A 113 -7.85 11.91 5.98
CA TYR A 113 -6.69 12.33 6.76
C TYR A 113 -5.53 12.80 5.86
N VAL A 114 -5.19 12.03 4.82
CA VAL A 114 -4.13 12.40 3.86
C VAL A 114 -4.50 13.68 3.10
N GLN A 115 -5.77 13.85 2.72
CA GLN A 115 -6.26 15.06 2.06
C GLN A 115 -6.11 16.29 2.97
N ASN A 116 -6.53 16.19 4.23
CA ASN A 116 -6.39 17.27 5.20
C ASN A 116 -4.91 17.65 5.42
N GLU A 117 -4.01 16.67 5.46
CA GLU A 117 -2.56 16.91 5.59
C GLU A 117 -1.99 17.66 4.38
N LEU A 118 -2.56 17.50 3.18
CA LEU A 118 -2.17 18.24 1.98
C LEU A 118 -2.73 19.67 1.96
N ASP A 119 -3.94 19.84 2.48
CA ASP A 119 -4.64 21.14 2.54
C ASP A 119 -4.04 22.06 3.62
N LEU A 120 -3.23 21.51 4.54
CA LEU A 120 -2.38 22.32 5.39
C LEU A 120 -1.43 23.13 4.51
N ASP A 121 -1.59 24.46 4.55
CA ASP A 121 -0.72 25.35 3.83
C ASP A 121 0.69 25.25 4.41
N PHE A 122 1.57 24.49 3.76
CA PHE A 122 2.94 24.34 4.24
C PHE A 122 3.69 25.66 4.29
N SER A 123 3.19 26.73 3.66
CA SER A 123 3.75 28.09 3.62
C SER A 123 4.00 28.72 4.99
N CYS A 124 3.27 28.29 6.04
CA CYS A 124 3.42 28.85 7.39
C CYS A 124 4.51 28.16 8.24
N ASN A 125 5.17 27.12 7.73
CA ASN A 125 6.41 26.62 8.32
C ASN A 125 7.56 27.55 7.93
N ASN A 126 8.29 28.07 8.92
CA ASN A 126 9.46 28.91 8.70
C ASN A 126 10.46 28.18 7.79
N ASP A 127 10.83 28.80 6.66
CA ASP A 127 11.83 28.26 5.75
C ASP A 127 13.13 28.05 6.56
N PRO A 128 13.69 26.82 6.65
CA PRO A 128 14.89 26.56 7.44
C PRO A 128 16.10 27.43 7.03
N LEU A 129 16.05 27.99 5.81
CA LEU A 129 17.09 28.83 5.22
C LEU A 129 16.70 30.32 5.22
N GLU A 130 15.63 30.73 5.92
CA GLU A 130 15.14 32.12 5.92
C GLU A 130 16.20 33.12 6.40
N TYR A 131 17.03 32.71 7.37
CA TYR A 131 18.12 33.52 7.91
C TYR A 131 19.27 33.77 6.91
N MET A 132 19.28 33.07 5.77
CA MET A 132 20.36 33.18 4.79
C MET A 132 20.06 34.21 3.68
N PRO A 133 21.09 34.83 3.09
CA PRO A 133 20.94 35.63 1.89
C PRO A 133 20.29 34.84 0.75
N LYS A 134 19.41 35.48 -0.02
CA LYS A 134 18.62 34.86 -1.09
C LYS A 134 19.48 34.02 -2.05
N GLN A 135 20.63 34.53 -2.50
CA GLN A 135 21.52 33.82 -3.40
C GLN A 135 22.05 32.50 -2.80
N LYS A 136 22.49 32.53 -1.53
CA LYS A 136 23.01 31.34 -0.83
C LYS A 136 21.90 30.31 -0.60
N ARG A 137 20.69 30.78 -0.27
CA ARG A 137 19.50 29.93 -0.12
C ARG A 137 19.14 29.24 -1.44
N ASP A 138 19.13 29.98 -2.55
CA ASP A 138 18.76 29.43 -3.85
C ASP A 138 19.74 28.32 -4.28
N ILE A 139 21.05 28.51 -4.05
CA ILE A 139 22.08 27.49 -4.28
C ILE A 139 21.83 26.23 -3.43
N TYR A 140 21.57 26.38 -2.12
CA TYR A 140 21.31 25.21 -1.27
C TYR A 140 20.05 24.46 -1.70
N LYS A 141 18.98 25.17 -2.07
CA LYS A 141 17.77 24.52 -2.59
C LYS A 141 18.07 23.75 -3.87
N GLU A 142 18.88 24.29 -4.77
CA GLU A 142 19.31 23.57 -5.97
C GLU A 142 20.11 22.30 -5.63
N VAL A 143 21.08 22.38 -4.71
CA VAL A 143 21.83 21.20 -4.25
C VAL A 143 20.90 20.17 -3.59
N PHE A 144 19.94 20.59 -2.77
CA PHE A 144 18.97 19.68 -2.17
C PHE A 144 18.05 19.04 -3.22
N GLY A 145 17.70 19.78 -4.28
CA GLY A 145 17.03 19.23 -5.46
C GLY A 145 17.85 18.11 -6.10
N LEU A 146 19.14 18.34 -6.35
CA LEU A 146 20.03 17.31 -6.91
C LEU A 146 20.18 16.08 -5.99
N VAL A 147 20.29 16.29 -4.68
CA VAL A 147 20.33 15.18 -3.71
C VAL A 147 19.04 14.36 -3.75
N TYR A 148 17.89 15.03 -3.87
CA TYR A 148 16.60 14.37 -4.01
C TYR A 148 16.50 13.57 -5.32
N ASP A 149 16.93 14.15 -6.45
CA ASP A 149 16.85 13.52 -7.77
C ASP A 149 17.84 12.36 -7.92
N CYS A 150 19.04 12.45 -7.35
CA CYS A 150 20.08 11.43 -7.48
C CYS A 150 19.98 10.30 -6.43
N SER A 151 19.17 10.46 -5.39
CA SER A 151 19.07 9.44 -4.34
C SER A 151 18.18 8.27 -4.76
N VAL A 152 18.67 7.06 -4.53
CA VAL A 152 17.92 5.81 -4.73
C VAL A 152 16.76 5.68 -3.73
N ASN A 153 16.86 6.34 -2.57
CA ASN A 153 15.85 6.30 -1.52
C ASN A 153 15.48 7.73 -1.06
N THR A 154 14.20 8.05 -1.16
CA THR A 154 13.59 9.30 -0.69
C THR A 154 13.82 9.54 0.79
N LEU A 155 13.70 8.51 1.63
CA LEU A 155 13.94 8.62 3.07
C LEU A 155 15.39 8.97 3.38
N SER A 156 16.34 8.36 2.68
CA SER A 156 17.77 8.64 2.85
C SER A 156 18.14 10.06 2.40
N ALA A 157 17.57 10.51 1.27
CA ALA A 157 17.74 11.89 0.80
C ALA A 157 17.22 12.88 1.85
N LYS A 158 16.01 12.65 2.38
CA LYS A 158 15.43 13.50 3.42
C LYS A 158 16.32 13.56 4.65
N ALA A 159 16.75 12.41 5.17
CA ALA A 159 17.60 12.32 6.35
C ALA A 159 18.95 13.03 6.16
N LEU A 160 19.52 12.96 4.95
CA LEU A 160 20.74 13.70 4.62
C LEU A 160 20.48 15.21 4.62
N ILE A 161 19.41 15.67 3.97
CA ILE A 161 19.04 17.09 3.93
C ILE A 161 18.74 17.60 5.35
N ASP A 162 18.00 16.85 6.18
CA ASP A 162 17.73 17.21 7.58
C ASP A 162 19.03 17.39 8.38
N LYS A 163 20.01 16.50 8.19
CA LYS A 163 21.33 16.61 8.83
C LYS A 163 22.09 17.84 8.37
N ILE A 164 22.04 18.17 7.08
CA ILE A 164 22.69 19.38 6.55
C ILE A 164 21.99 20.63 7.12
N LEU A 165 20.66 20.67 7.10
CA LEU A 165 19.87 21.78 7.65
C LEU A 165 20.15 22.02 9.13
N SER A 166 20.18 20.98 9.96
CA SER A 166 20.49 21.11 11.39
C SER A 166 21.91 21.64 11.65
N ARG A 167 22.88 21.32 10.79
CA ARG A 167 24.23 21.90 10.87
C ARG A 167 24.24 23.35 10.43
N LEU A 168 23.49 23.70 9.40
CA LEU A 168 23.37 25.06 8.89
C LEU A 168 22.64 26.00 9.86
N SER A 169 21.70 25.50 10.66
CA SER A 169 20.99 26.29 11.68
C SER A 169 21.81 26.52 12.96
N THR A 170 22.93 25.81 13.14
CA THR A 170 23.82 25.95 14.30
C THR A 170 24.94 26.98 14.05
N ILE A 171 25.07 27.49 12.82
CA ILE A 171 26.08 28.46 12.37
C ILE A 171 25.41 29.82 12.24
#